data_AF-A0A7V0R1K6-F1
#
_entry.id   AF-A0A7V0R1K6-F1
#
_cell.length_a   1.000
_cell.length_b   1.000
_cell.length_c   1.000
_cell.angle_alpha   90.00
_cell.angle_beta   90.00
_cell.angle_gamma   90.00
#
_symmetry.space_group_name_H-M   'P 1'
#
loop_
_entity.id
_entity.type
_entity.pdbx_description
1 polymer ?
#
loop_
_entity_poly.entity_id
_entity_poly.type
_entity_poly.pdbx_seq_one_letter_code
_entity_poly.pdbx_strand_id
1 'polypeptide(L)'
;MEKKTRRKDKPCFHPCTKVAKFMTDHDIPANVGISLPPYSKIDGYRHINVFVRFSQKEADEPPVDLGVVFAFDSKGTMGSRRYVNLDENLPSPQSTHFVEVSGSGSWHGSQWKVSSYSARFPVMGPFIQVFVYNRAPIKRKVSVWAYLVS
;
A
#
# COMPACT_ATOMS: atom_id res chain seq x y z
N MET A 1 28.10 -4.89 -35.74
CA MET A 1 28.19 -4.73 -34.26
C MET A 1 27.57 -3.40 -33.88
N GLU A 2 26.30 -3.42 -33.47
CA GLU A 2 25.55 -2.21 -33.15
C GLU A 2 25.75 -1.87 -31.67
N LYS A 3 26.50 -0.79 -31.38
CA LYS A 3 26.72 -0.31 -30.02
C LYS A 3 25.42 0.25 -29.46
N LYS A 4 24.70 -0.53 -28.66
CA LYS A 4 23.61 -0.03 -27.80
C LYS A 4 24.16 0.99 -26.82
N THR A 5 23.95 2.27 -27.11
CA THR A 5 24.24 3.39 -26.23
C THR A 5 23.43 3.24 -24.95
N ARG A 6 24.11 2.98 -23.82
CA ARG A 6 23.50 3.06 -22.48
C ARG A 6 22.95 4.48 -22.32
N ARG A 7 21.62 4.63 -22.29
CA ARG A 7 20.98 5.89 -21.84
C ARG A 7 21.48 6.12 -20.41
N LYS A 8 22.36 7.12 -20.23
CA LYS A 8 22.73 7.61 -18.92
C LYS A 8 21.47 8.20 -18.30
N ASP A 9 20.98 7.60 -17.22
CA ASP A 9 19.91 8.14 -16.41
C ASP A 9 20.29 9.57 -16.02
N LYS A 10 19.56 10.56 -16.55
CA LYS A 10 19.77 11.96 -16.18
C LYS A 10 19.39 12.10 -14.70
N PRO A 11 20.23 12.74 -13.87
CA PRO A 11 19.82 13.08 -12.51
C PRO A 11 18.58 13.98 -12.61
N CYS A 12 17.49 13.62 -11.91
CA CYS A 12 16.31 14.48 -11.87
C CYS A 12 16.71 15.81 -11.22
N PHE A 13 16.58 16.92 -11.96
CA PHE A 13 16.82 18.29 -11.45
C PHE A 13 15.70 18.79 -10.50
N HIS A 14 14.66 17.98 -10.31
CA HIS A 14 13.58 18.12 -9.32
C HIS A 14 13.51 16.82 -8.50
N PRO A 15 12.97 16.82 -7.26
CA PRO A 15 12.76 15.55 -6.55
C PRO A 15 12.06 14.59 -7.50
N CYS A 16 12.70 13.45 -7.82
CA CYS A 16 12.07 12.47 -8.69
C CYS A 16 10.78 12.06 -7.95
N THR A 17 9.62 12.38 -8.52
CA THR A 17 8.33 11.95 -7.98
C THR A 17 7.65 11.06 -8.98
N LYS A 18 7.13 9.93 -8.51
CA LYS A 18 6.33 9.01 -9.34
C LYS A 18 5.12 8.54 -8.56
N VAL A 19 3.98 8.50 -9.25
CA VAL A 19 2.76 7.91 -8.71
C VAL A 19 2.74 6.42 -9.05
N ALA A 20 2.63 5.58 -8.03
CA ALA A 20 2.33 4.15 -8.17
C ALA A 20 0.86 3.93 -7.83
N LYS A 21 0.08 3.36 -8.76
CA LYS A 21 -1.31 2.98 -8.52
C LYS A 21 -1.35 1.47 -8.33
N PHE A 22 -1.65 1.02 -7.11
CA PHE A 22 -1.79 -0.41 -6.80
C PHE A 22 -3.21 -0.89 -7.07
N MET A 23 -4.21 -0.09 -6.68
CA MET A 23 -5.61 -0.34 -7.01
C MET A 23 -6.41 0.95 -7.06
N THR A 24 -7.52 0.94 -7.80
CA THR A 24 -8.49 2.04 -7.86
C THR A 24 -9.90 1.47 -7.81
N ASP A 25 -10.67 1.88 -6.81
CA ASP A 25 -12.06 1.52 -6.52
C ASP A 25 -12.36 0.03 -6.64
N HIS A 26 -11.41 -0.78 -6.18
CA HIS A 26 -11.48 -2.23 -6.20
C HIS A 26 -12.40 -2.72 -5.08
N ASP A 27 -13.27 -3.67 -5.41
CA ASP A 27 -14.22 -4.24 -4.47
C ASP A 27 -13.50 -5.27 -3.56
N ILE A 28 -13.41 -4.97 -2.27
CA ILE A 28 -12.83 -5.86 -1.26
C ILE A 28 -13.96 -6.45 -0.42
N PRO A 29 -14.11 -7.78 -0.36
CA PRO A 29 -15.12 -8.44 0.47
C PRO A 29 -14.99 -8.11 1.96
N ALA A 30 -16.04 -8.40 2.72
CA ALA A 30 -16.06 -8.27 4.16
C ALA A 30 -15.01 -9.19 4.82
N ASN A 31 -14.26 -8.70 5.80
CA ASN A 31 -13.29 -9.48 6.59
C ASN A 31 -12.21 -10.21 5.78
N VAL A 32 -11.90 -9.74 4.57
CA VAL A 32 -10.94 -10.38 3.66
C VAL A 32 -9.73 -9.47 3.42
N GLY A 33 -8.56 -10.11 3.39
CA GLY A 33 -7.30 -9.52 2.95
C GLY A 33 -7.02 -9.90 1.50
N ILE A 34 -6.71 -8.92 0.66
CA ILE A 34 -6.24 -9.19 -0.70
C ILE A 34 -4.81 -8.71 -0.86
N SER A 35 -4.02 -9.57 -1.49
CA SER A 35 -2.71 -9.24 -2.00
C SER A 35 -2.84 -8.93 -3.48
N LEU A 36 -2.28 -7.82 -3.94
CA LEU A 36 -2.27 -7.48 -5.36
C LEU A 36 -0.87 -7.67 -5.95
N PRO A 37 -0.55 -8.86 -6.50
CA PRO A 37 0.61 -9.00 -7.35
C PRO A 37 0.38 -8.24 -8.68
N PRO A 38 1.45 -7.88 -9.41
CA PRO A 38 2.87 -8.11 -9.11
C PRO A 38 3.52 -7.01 -8.27
N TYR A 39 4.74 -7.27 -7.80
CA TYR A 39 5.56 -6.26 -7.14
C TYR A 39 5.88 -5.10 -8.10
N SER A 40 5.71 -3.87 -7.62
CA SER A 40 6.03 -2.66 -8.36
C SER A 40 7.48 -2.23 -8.12
N LYS A 41 8.20 -1.88 -9.19
CA LYS A 41 9.57 -1.34 -9.08
C LYS A 41 9.56 0.09 -8.52
N ILE A 42 10.29 0.29 -7.42
CA ILE A 42 10.42 1.55 -6.68
C ILE A 42 11.88 1.93 -6.38
N ASP A 43 12.81 1.29 -7.08
CA ASP A 43 14.24 1.58 -7.01
C ASP A 43 14.56 3.06 -7.30
N GLY A 44 15.56 3.61 -6.60
CA GLY A 44 16.01 5.00 -6.74
C GLY A 44 15.25 6.06 -5.92
N TYR A 45 14.24 5.68 -5.13
CA TYR A 45 13.50 6.58 -4.24
C TYR A 45 13.86 6.33 -2.78
N ARG A 46 13.81 7.38 -1.95
CA ARG A 46 14.14 7.29 -0.51
C ARG A 46 12.91 6.98 0.34
N HIS A 47 11.75 7.51 -0.06
CA HIS A 47 10.51 7.36 0.67
C HIS A 47 9.36 7.01 -0.26
N ILE A 48 8.36 6.32 0.30
CA ILE A 48 7.06 6.11 -0.33
C ILE A 48 5.96 6.59 0.63
N ASN A 49 5.07 7.43 0.12
CA ASN A 49 3.86 7.87 0.84
C ASN A 49 2.68 7.12 0.22
N VAL A 50 2.14 6.12 0.93
CA VAL A 50 0.99 5.32 0.51
C VAL A 50 -0.28 5.99 1.01
N PHE A 51 -1.23 6.21 0.11
CA PHE A 51 -2.56 6.74 0.39
C PHE A 51 -3.59 5.64 0.20
N VAL A 52 -4.41 5.42 1.22
CA VAL A 52 -5.51 4.46 1.20
C VAL A 52 -6.82 5.22 1.31
N ARG A 53 -7.74 4.94 0.41
CA ARG A 53 -9.10 5.48 0.41
C ARG A 53 -10.09 4.33 0.33
N PHE A 54 -11.16 4.41 1.10
CA PHE A 54 -12.21 3.40 1.10
C PHE A 54 -13.60 3.98 1.30
N SER A 55 -14.61 3.27 0.81
CA SER A 55 -16.02 3.60 1.07
C SER A 55 -16.37 3.29 2.53
N GLN A 56 -16.98 4.25 3.22
CA GLN A 56 -17.45 4.12 4.60
C GLN A 56 -18.77 4.86 4.74
N LYS A 57 -19.84 4.18 5.18
CA LYS A 57 -21.17 4.81 5.33
C LYS A 57 -21.28 5.45 6.72
N GLU A 58 -20.97 4.67 7.75
CA GLU A 58 -21.07 5.09 9.15
C GLU A 58 -19.68 5.28 9.77
N ALA A 59 -19.55 6.25 10.68
CA ALA A 59 -18.27 6.65 11.26
C ALA A 59 -17.63 5.57 12.16
N ASP A 60 -18.43 4.65 12.68
CA ASP A 60 -18.04 3.56 13.57
C ASP A 60 -17.67 2.26 12.84
N GLU A 61 -17.82 2.20 11.51
CA GLU A 61 -17.42 1.03 10.76
C GLU A 61 -15.90 0.76 10.92
N PRO A 62 -15.47 -0.50 11.10
CA PRO A 62 -14.05 -0.86 11.22
C PRO A 62 -13.23 -0.37 10.02
N PRO A 63 -11.93 -0.05 10.15
CA PRO A 63 -11.13 0.51 9.06
C PRO A 63 -10.72 -0.52 7.98
N VAL A 64 -10.06 -0.05 6.93
CA VAL A 64 -9.26 -0.91 6.03
C VAL A 64 -7.81 -0.81 6.44
N ASP A 65 -7.16 -1.93 6.72
CA ASP A 65 -5.73 -1.97 7.06
C ASP A 65 -4.84 -2.02 5.82
N LEU A 66 -3.62 -1.52 5.98
CA LEU A 66 -2.58 -1.53 4.96
C LEU A 66 -1.40 -2.40 5.39
N GLY A 67 -1.10 -3.42 4.59
CA GLY A 67 0.14 -4.16 4.63
C GLY A 67 1.10 -3.75 3.50
N VAL A 68 2.40 -3.66 3.79
CA VAL A 68 3.44 -3.38 2.80
C VAL A 68 4.58 -4.39 2.88
N VAL A 69 5.05 -4.90 1.74
CA VAL A 69 6.23 -5.77 1.65
C VAL A 69 7.23 -5.17 0.68
N PHE A 70 8.49 -5.06 1.12
CA PHE A 70 9.62 -4.71 0.26
C PHE A 70 10.39 -5.95 -0.14
N ALA A 71 10.74 -6.04 -1.43
CA ALA A 71 11.48 -7.15 -2.00
C ALA A 71 12.71 -6.68 -2.80
N PHE A 72 13.68 -7.58 -2.94
CA PHE A 72 14.90 -7.41 -3.72
C PHE A 72 14.77 -7.91 -5.17
N ASP A 73 13.78 -8.75 -5.45
CA ASP A 73 13.48 -9.22 -6.80
C ASP A 73 12.00 -8.96 -7.17
N SER A 74 11.71 -9.00 -8.48
CA SER A 74 10.38 -8.70 -9.02
C SER A 74 9.33 -9.79 -8.72
N LYS A 75 9.76 -10.96 -8.26
CA LYS A 75 8.89 -12.07 -7.88
C LYS A 75 8.59 -12.09 -6.37
N GLY A 76 9.25 -11.24 -5.58
CA GLY A 76 9.10 -11.20 -4.13
C GLY A 76 9.74 -12.37 -3.39
N THR A 77 10.63 -13.13 -4.03
CA THR A 77 11.23 -14.32 -3.43
C THR A 77 12.22 -13.95 -2.32
N MET A 78 12.95 -12.86 -2.50
CA MET A 78 13.87 -12.28 -1.53
C MET A 78 13.26 -11.03 -0.90
N GLY A 79 12.67 -11.17 0.29
CA GLY A 79 12.10 -10.05 1.05
C GLY A 79 13.13 -9.32 1.93
N SER A 80 12.94 -8.02 2.17
CA SER A 80 13.77 -7.25 3.12
C SER A 80 13.02 -6.89 4.41
N ARG A 81 11.77 -6.43 4.31
CA ARG A 81 10.94 -6.10 5.47
C ARG A 81 9.46 -6.09 5.12
N ARG A 82 8.64 -6.62 6.03
CA ARG A 82 7.17 -6.59 5.96
C ARG A 82 6.66 -5.65 7.04
N TYR A 83 5.74 -4.77 6.67
CA TYR A 83 4.86 -4.05 7.59
C TYR A 83 3.47 -4.67 7.50
N VAL A 84 3.40 -5.98 7.76
CA VAL A 84 2.20 -6.81 7.65
C VAL A 84 2.27 -7.83 8.77
N ASN A 85 1.24 -7.90 9.62
CA ASN A 85 1.00 -9.12 10.39
C ASN A 85 -0.07 -9.93 9.65
N LEU A 86 0.39 -10.81 8.77
CA LEU A 86 -0.37 -11.94 8.24
C LEU A 86 0.61 -13.12 8.12
N ASP A 87 0.89 -13.78 9.24
CA ASP A 87 1.42 -15.14 9.24
C ASP A 87 0.26 -16.13 9.11
N GLU A 88 0.45 -17.19 8.34
CA GLU A 88 -0.59 -18.14 7.92
C GLU A 88 -1.06 -19.10 9.03
N ASN A 89 -0.59 -18.98 10.28
CA ASN A 89 -0.79 -20.02 11.31
C ASN A 89 -1.03 -19.51 12.74
N LEU A 90 -1.83 -18.46 12.92
CA LEU A 90 -2.20 -18.01 14.26
C LEU A 90 -3.74 -17.96 14.41
N PRO A 91 -4.31 -18.60 15.45
CA PRO A 91 -5.76 -18.68 15.63
C PRO A 91 -6.38 -17.30 15.90
N SER A 92 -7.60 -17.10 15.37
CA SER A 92 -8.44 -15.92 15.58
C SER A 92 -8.86 -15.77 17.05
N PRO A 93 -9.09 -14.54 17.58
CA PRO A 93 -8.96 -13.24 16.94
C PRO A 93 -7.58 -12.61 17.17
N GLN A 94 -6.88 -12.27 16.10
CA GLN A 94 -5.60 -11.57 16.20
C GLN A 94 -5.81 -10.05 16.23
N SER A 95 -5.07 -9.39 17.12
CA SER A 95 -4.78 -7.96 17.00
C SER A 95 -3.86 -7.77 15.79
N THR A 96 -4.42 -7.35 14.67
CA THR A 96 -3.64 -7.03 13.50
C THR A 96 -2.91 -5.71 13.74
N HIS A 97 -1.70 -5.80 14.31
CA HIS A 97 -0.74 -4.70 14.36
C HIS A 97 -0.19 -4.43 12.95
N PHE A 98 -1.08 -4.06 12.02
CA PHE A 98 -0.69 -3.25 10.88
C PHE A 98 -0.09 -1.94 11.43
N VAL A 99 0.60 -1.16 10.59
CA VAL A 99 0.82 0.24 10.96
C VAL A 99 -0.56 0.84 11.14
N GLU A 100 -0.98 0.97 12.40
CA GLU A 100 -2.26 1.53 12.78
C GLU A 100 -2.14 3.04 12.56
N VAL A 101 -2.14 3.45 11.29
CA VAL A 101 -2.47 4.82 10.92
C VAL A 101 -3.98 4.88 10.97
N SER A 102 -4.50 4.78 12.19
CA SER A 102 -5.89 4.45 12.41
C SER A 102 -6.77 5.48 11.72
N GLY A 103 -7.70 4.96 10.92
CA GLY A 103 -8.95 5.66 10.65
C GLY A 103 -9.85 5.73 11.88
N SER A 104 -9.43 5.21 13.05
CA SER A 104 -10.17 5.35 14.30
C SER A 104 -10.11 6.83 14.72
N GLY A 105 -11.20 7.54 14.48
CA GLY A 105 -11.27 8.99 14.65
C GLY A 105 -10.69 9.81 13.49
N SER A 106 -10.31 9.21 12.35
CA SER A 106 -10.06 10.01 11.14
C SER A 106 -11.37 10.68 10.74
N TRP A 107 -11.35 12.00 10.75
CA TRP A 107 -12.48 12.91 10.57
C TRP A 107 -13.47 12.43 9.51
N HIS A 108 -14.56 11.81 10.00
CA HIS A 108 -15.85 11.59 9.36
C HIS A 108 -15.81 10.89 7.98
N GLY A 109 -16.87 10.12 7.69
CA GLY A 109 -17.28 10.04 6.30
C GLY A 109 -17.31 11.48 5.79
N SER A 110 -16.45 11.82 4.83
CA SER A 110 -16.59 13.06 4.08
C SER A 110 -18.06 13.20 3.66
N GLN A 111 -18.50 14.38 3.20
CA GLN A 111 -19.84 14.60 2.61
C GLN A 111 -20.24 13.60 1.47
N TRP A 112 -19.46 12.54 1.24
CA TRP A 112 -19.45 11.59 0.15
C TRP A 112 -19.29 10.12 0.57
N LYS A 113 -19.46 9.75 1.87
CA LYS A 113 -19.39 8.35 2.35
C LYS A 113 -18.05 7.64 2.05
N VAL A 114 -16.96 8.37 2.28
CA VAL A 114 -15.59 7.96 1.96
C VAL A 114 -14.66 8.40 3.08
N SER A 115 -13.71 7.53 3.40
CA SER A 115 -12.61 7.75 4.34
C SER A 115 -11.26 7.49 3.70
N SER A 116 -10.21 8.10 4.26
CA SER A 116 -8.85 7.93 3.77
C SER A 116 -7.79 8.21 4.82
N TYR A 117 -6.62 7.58 4.67
CA TYR A 117 -5.43 7.86 5.47
C TYR A 117 -4.15 7.71 4.62
N SER A 118 -3.02 8.18 5.15
CA SER A 118 -1.72 8.09 4.49
C SER A 118 -0.64 7.56 5.42
N ALA A 119 0.18 6.64 4.93
CA ALA A 119 1.33 6.09 5.63
C ALA A 119 2.63 6.35 4.86
N ARG A 120 3.68 6.81 5.53
CA ARG A 120 4.99 7.05 4.94
C ARG A 120 5.98 5.98 5.38
N PHE A 121 6.68 5.37 4.42
CA PHE A 121 7.69 4.35 4.68
C PHE A 121 9.04 4.75 4.05
N PRO A 122 10.17 4.45 4.71
CA PRO A 122 11.46 4.43 4.03
C PRO A 122 11.48 3.29 3.00
N VAL A 123 12.06 3.53 1.82
CA VAL A 123 12.24 2.49 0.81
C VAL A 123 13.39 1.59 1.25
N MET A 124 13.11 0.30 1.40
CA MET A 124 14.09 -0.70 1.88
C MET A 124 14.36 -1.82 0.87
N GLY A 125 13.87 -1.67 -0.36
CA GLY A 125 14.10 -2.62 -1.43
C GLY A 125 13.67 -2.03 -2.78
N PRO A 126 14.23 -2.54 -3.89
CA PRO A 126 13.91 -2.06 -5.24
C PRO A 126 12.47 -2.36 -5.69
N PHE A 127 11.74 -3.21 -4.96
CA PHE A 127 10.37 -3.62 -5.27
C PHE A 127 9.45 -3.52 -4.05
N ILE A 128 8.15 -3.30 -4.30
CA ILE A 128 7.11 -3.21 -3.26
C ILE A 128 5.82 -3.94 -3.67
N GLN A 129 5.16 -4.55 -2.70
CA GLN A 129 3.80 -5.06 -2.81
C GLN A 129 2.95 -4.50 -1.68
N VAL A 130 1.68 -4.24 -1.99
CA VAL A 130 0.68 -3.74 -1.04
C VAL A 130 -0.41 -4.80 -0.82
N PHE A 131 -0.84 -4.89 0.43
CA PHE A 131 -1.89 -5.78 0.91
C PHE A 131 -2.91 -4.90 1.62
N VAL A 132 -4.18 -5.23 1.48
CA VAL A 132 -5.24 -4.48 2.17
C VAL A 132 -6.19 -5.46 2.82
N TYR A 133 -6.59 -5.18 4.05
CA TYR A 133 -7.52 -5.99 4.82
C TYR A 133 -8.73 -5.17 5.20
N ASN A 134 -9.92 -5.57 4.73
CA ASN A 134 -11.15 -4.90 5.09
C ASN A 134 -11.71 -5.49 6.39
N ARG A 135 -11.56 -4.79 7.52
CA ARG A 135 -12.09 -5.26 8.82
C ARG A 135 -13.61 -5.16 8.92
N ALA A 136 -14.27 -4.46 8.01
CA ALA A 136 -15.71 -4.25 8.11
C ALA A 136 -16.47 -5.50 7.66
N PRO A 137 -17.62 -5.82 8.30
CA PRO A 137 -18.49 -6.93 7.91
C PRO A 137 -19.31 -6.61 6.65
N ILE A 138 -18.84 -5.69 5.80
CA ILE A 138 -19.47 -5.27 4.55
C ILE A 138 -18.41 -5.13 3.46
N LYS A 139 -18.81 -5.32 2.20
CA LYS A 139 -17.94 -5.08 1.05
C LYS A 139 -17.62 -3.58 0.92
N ARG A 140 -16.38 -3.25 0.55
CA ARG A 140 -15.94 -1.87 0.33
C ARG A 140 -15.24 -1.67 -0.99
N LYS A 141 -15.38 -0.45 -1.54
CA LYS A 141 -14.50 0.04 -2.60
C LYS A 141 -13.24 0.59 -1.98
N VAL A 142 -12.08 0.12 -2.41
CA VAL A 142 -10.77 0.54 -1.89
C VAL A 142 -9.85 0.97 -3.02
N SER A 143 -9.18 2.09 -2.81
CA SER A 143 -8.17 2.68 -3.68
C SER A 143 -6.87 2.78 -2.91
N VAL A 144 -5.77 2.32 -3.51
CA VAL A 144 -4.43 2.44 -2.92
C VAL A 144 -3.46 2.98 -3.95
N TRP A 145 -2.94 4.16 -3.65
CA TRP A 145 -1.95 4.87 -4.46
C TRP A 145 -0.73 5.19 -3.63
N ALA A 146 0.38 5.50 -4.26
CA ALA A 146 1.54 5.99 -3.55
C ALA A 146 2.33 7.02 -4.35
N TYR A 147 2.95 7.93 -3.61
CA TYR A 147 3.92 8.90 -4.13
C TYR A 147 5.31 8.49 -3.70
N LEU A 148 6.12 8.12 -4.68
CA LEU A 148 7.55 7.85 -4.50
C LEU A 148 8.30 9.17 -4.52
N VAL A 149 9.21 9.38 -3.57
CA VAL A 149 9.96 10.63 -3.38
C VAL A 149 11.44 10.32 -3.13
N SER A 150 12.33 11.01 -3.86
CA SER A 150 13.79 10.93 -3.73
C SER A 150 14.34 12.26 -3.22
#